data_AF-A0A1G1ZBI1-F1
#
_entry.id   AF-A0A1G1ZBI1-F1
#
_cell.length_a   1.000
_cell.length_b   1.000
_cell.length_c   1.000
_cell.angle_alpha   90.00
_cell.angle_beta   90.00
_cell.angle_gamma   90.00
#
_symmetry.space_group_name_H-M   'P 1'
#
loop_
_entity.id
_entity.type
_entity.pdbx_description
1 polymer ?
#
loop_
_entity_poly.entity_id
_entity_poly.type
_entity_poly.pdbx_seq_one_letter_code
_entity_poly.pdbx_strand_id
1 'polypeptide(L)'
;MKRQKGQLSLQVLIFGSIAVFILSGFVLWAETHITTVQREANKSLAFDIAESGVEYYRWHLAHDPDDYEDGTGSPGPYIHEFLDKEGNVVGEFLLEITPPAVGSTVITVRSTGRTVADPTIEKIIEVKMGIPSFAKFAVVADPPDIRFGEGTEVFGLVHSNGGIRFDGYAHNVVSSAKEEYDDPDHPPDDGSENEFGVHTHITPVDPLPPATMPDRSDVFAAGRELGVPGVNFEGLSQDLKDIQTVAKNGGFHRIKSNSKGYEVVLKTNDTFDLYKVTSLGAPPTTGCNNYLGQDGWGTWTIKNKQFLGNYAFPGNGVIFLEDNIWVRGTINTARLTIASGRFPEQDSTNTSISITNDISYTNYDGGDILALIAQKNINIGLQSEDDLKIDGALVAINGRVGRYYYRKPGGGSNRCSPYHVRSRISLHGMIATRQRYGFAYTDDTGYDIRNITYDTNLLENPPPSFPLVAGNYEMISWKEVK
;
A
#
# COMPACT_ATOMS: atom_id res chain seq x y z
N MET A 1 -54.48 85.64 -11.96
CA MET A 1 -53.95 84.33 -11.49
C MET A 1 -54.11 83.30 -12.60
N LYS A 2 -53.04 82.98 -13.35
CA LYS A 2 -53.03 81.85 -14.30
C LYS A 2 -52.92 80.56 -13.48
N ARG A 3 -53.97 79.73 -13.46
CA ARG A 3 -53.89 78.38 -12.88
C ARG A 3 -52.92 77.54 -13.73
N GLN A 4 -51.77 77.16 -13.16
CA GLN A 4 -50.86 76.19 -13.76
C GLN A 4 -51.52 74.80 -13.73
N LYS A 5 -52.23 74.44 -14.81
CA LYS A 5 -52.97 73.17 -14.94
C LYS A 5 -52.12 71.98 -15.44
N GLY A 6 -50.79 72.06 -15.38
CA GLY A 6 -49.88 71.03 -15.92
C GLY A 6 -48.89 70.39 -14.94
N GLN A 7 -48.81 70.87 -13.69
CA GLN A 7 -47.81 70.39 -12.71
C GLN A 7 -48.17 69.03 -12.10
N LEU A 8 -49.47 68.78 -11.85
CA LEU A 8 -49.94 67.53 -11.25
C LEU A 8 -49.82 66.35 -12.23
N SER A 9 -50.11 66.58 -13.52
CA SER A 9 -49.97 65.57 -14.56
C SER A 9 -48.51 65.16 -14.78
N LEU A 10 -47.57 66.12 -14.70
CA LEU A 10 -46.13 65.82 -14.78
C LEU A 10 -45.66 64.98 -13.59
N GLN A 11 -46.10 65.30 -12.36
CA GLN A 11 -45.79 64.50 -11.16
C GLN A 11 -46.37 63.09 -11.27
N VAL A 12 -47.62 62.93 -11.70
CA VAL A 12 -48.25 61.61 -11.88
C VAL A 12 -47.50 60.79 -12.94
N LEU A 13 -47.02 61.43 -14.01
CA LEU A 13 -46.26 60.75 -15.07
C LEU A 13 -44.88 60.29 -14.59
N ILE A 14 -44.19 61.12 -13.79
CA ILE A 14 -42.89 60.78 -13.18
C ILE A 14 -43.04 59.68 -12.12
N PHE A 15 -44.00 59.80 -11.20
CA PHE A 15 -44.23 58.76 -10.19
C PHE A 15 -44.74 57.45 -10.83
N GLY A 16 -45.59 57.54 -11.86
CA GLY A 16 -46.03 56.38 -12.64
C GLY A 16 -44.89 55.69 -13.37
N SER A 17 -43.98 56.44 -13.99
CA SER A 17 -42.83 55.85 -14.69
C SER A 17 -41.82 55.22 -13.73
N ILE A 18 -41.56 55.85 -12.58
CA ILE A 18 -40.71 55.27 -11.51
C ILE A 18 -41.34 53.99 -10.96
N ALA A 19 -42.65 53.99 -10.70
CA ALA A 19 -43.36 52.81 -10.21
C ALA A 19 -43.29 51.66 -11.22
N VAL A 20 -43.50 51.93 -12.52
CA VAL A 20 -43.36 50.93 -13.58
C VAL A 20 -41.93 50.40 -13.65
N PHE A 21 -40.92 51.27 -13.56
CA PHE A 21 -39.52 50.86 -13.61
C PHE A 21 -39.14 49.95 -12.44
N ILE A 22 -39.56 50.30 -11.22
CA ILE A 22 -39.33 49.48 -10.02
C ILE A 22 -40.05 48.14 -10.12
N LEU A 23 -41.31 48.14 -10.55
CA LEU A 23 -42.09 46.91 -10.70
C LEU A 23 -41.47 45.98 -11.75
N SER A 24 -41.08 46.50 -12.93
CA SER A 24 -40.39 45.72 -13.95
C SER A 24 -39.06 45.17 -13.45
N GLY A 25 -38.26 45.98 -12.75
CA GLY A 25 -37.00 45.55 -12.14
C GLY A 25 -37.20 44.43 -11.11
N PHE A 26 -38.24 44.51 -10.30
CA PHE A 26 -38.56 43.48 -9.32
C PHE A 26 -39.03 42.17 -9.96
N VAL A 27 -39.83 42.22 -11.02
CA VAL A 27 -40.28 41.01 -11.75
C VAL A 27 -39.09 40.29 -12.38
N LEU A 28 -38.20 41.02 -13.05
CA LEU A 28 -36.97 40.47 -13.63
C LEU A 28 -36.07 39.86 -12.55
N TRP A 29 -35.90 40.56 -11.42
CA TRP A 29 -35.12 40.04 -10.29
C TRP A 29 -35.75 38.78 -9.69
N ALA A 30 -37.07 38.74 -9.51
CA ALA A 30 -37.76 37.58 -8.96
C ALA A 30 -37.67 36.36 -9.89
N GLU A 31 -37.84 36.55 -11.20
CA GLU A 31 -37.70 35.49 -12.20
C GLU A 31 -36.26 34.95 -12.24
N THR A 32 -35.27 35.84 -12.28
CA THR A 32 -33.85 35.44 -12.24
C THR A 32 -33.48 34.75 -10.93
N HIS A 33 -34.08 35.17 -9.80
CA HIS A 33 -33.86 34.52 -8.51
C HIS A 33 -34.48 33.12 -8.47
N ILE A 34 -35.73 32.93 -8.91
CA ILE A 34 -36.41 31.62 -8.95
C ILE A 34 -35.65 30.65 -9.86
N THR A 35 -35.28 31.10 -11.07
CA THR A 35 -34.53 30.26 -12.01
C THR A 35 -33.15 29.87 -11.46
N THR A 36 -32.48 30.79 -10.75
CA THR A 36 -31.21 30.48 -10.07
C THR A 36 -31.40 29.44 -8.97
N VAL A 37 -32.42 29.58 -8.12
CA VAL A 37 -32.72 28.62 -7.05
C VAL A 37 -33.05 27.24 -7.62
N GLN A 38 -33.87 27.17 -8.67
CA GLN A 38 -34.18 25.91 -9.36
C GLN A 38 -32.93 25.28 -9.96
N ARG A 39 -32.05 26.09 -10.57
CA ARG A 39 -30.79 25.61 -11.13
C ARG A 39 -29.85 25.06 -10.06
N GLU A 40 -29.75 25.70 -8.90
CA GLU A 40 -28.96 25.17 -7.77
C GLU A 40 -29.55 23.88 -7.20
N ALA A 41 -30.88 23.78 -7.09
CA ALA A 41 -31.53 22.53 -6.67
C ALA A 41 -31.25 21.38 -7.65
N ASN A 42 -31.33 21.64 -8.96
CA ASN A 42 -31.02 20.65 -9.99
C ASN A 42 -29.53 20.26 -10.01
N LYS A 43 -28.61 21.18 -9.67
CA LYS A 43 -27.18 20.84 -9.50
C LYS A 43 -26.96 19.90 -8.33
N SER A 44 -27.60 20.15 -7.18
CA SER A 44 -27.54 19.26 -6.02
C SER A 44 -28.11 17.88 -6.38
N LEU A 45 -29.26 17.84 -7.04
CA LEU A 45 -29.85 16.57 -7.45
C LEU A 45 -28.97 15.83 -8.47
N ALA A 46 -28.38 16.53 -9.46
CA ALA A 46 -27.45 15.91 -10.39
C ALA A 46 -26.22 15.32 -9.68
N PHE A 47 -25.73 15.99 -8.63
CA PHE A 47 -24.64 15.48 -7.80
C PHE A 47 -25.04 14.20 -7.05
N ASP A 48 -26.20 14.20 -6.38
CA ASP A 48 -26.71 13.03 -5.67
C ASP A 48 -26.94 11.84 -6.62
N ILE A 49 -27.41 12.10 -7.84
CA ILE A 49 -27.56 11.09 -8.89
C ILE A 49 -26.21 10.53 -9.32
N ALA A 50 -25.18 11.37 -9.48
CA ALA A 50 -23.83 10.93 -9.79
C ALA A 50 -23.22 10.08 -8.66
N GLU A 51 -23.41 10.46 -7.40
CA GLU A 51 -22.96 9.66 -6.25
C GLU A 51 -23.67 8.29 -6.22
N SER A 52 -24.97 8.29 -6.52
CA SER A 52 -25.76 7.06 -6.58
C SER A 52 -25.24 6.10 -7.65
N GLY A 53 -24.75 6.61 -8.78
CA GLY A 53 -24.12 5.77 -9.81
C GLY A 53 -22.81 5.13 -9.35
N VAL A 54 -21.98 5.87 -8.60
CA VAL A 54 -20.77 5.32 -7.96
C VAL A 54 -21.13 4.22 -6.97
N GLU A 55 -22.12 4.47 -6.11
CA GLU A 55 -22.56 3.52 -5.08
C GLU A 55 -23.23 2.28 -5.68
N TYR A 56 -24.02 2.43 -6.75
CA TYR A 56 -24.56 1.32 -7.54
C TYR A 56 -23.43 0.44 -8.07
N TYR A 57 -22.40 1.03 -8.67
CA TYR A 57 -21.33 0.23 -9.26
C TYR A 57 -20.46 -0.46 -8.21
N ARG A 58 -20.29 0.16 -7.03
CA ARG A 58 -19.68 -0.50 -5.86
C ARG A 58 -20.50 -1.71 -5.43
N TRP A 59 -21.82 -1.60 -5.37
CA TRP A 59 -22.72 -2.71 -5.07
C TRP A 59 -22.64 -3.81 -6.14
N HIS A 60 -22.58 -3.44 -7.42
CA HIS A 60 -22.46 -4.37 -8.54
C HIS A 60 -21.20 -5.24 -8.40
N LEU A 61 -20.04 -4.62 -8.18
CA LEU A 61 -18.76 -5.33 -8.00
C LEU A 61 -18.67 -6.13 -6.70
N ALA A 62 -19.48 -5.81 -5.70
CA ALA A 62 -19.60 -6.65 -4.51
C ALA A 62 -20.33 -7.98 -4.80
N HIS A 63 -21.10 -8.07 -5.88
CA HIS A 63 -21.82 -9.27 -6.31
C HIS A 63 -21.12 -9.99 -7.46
N ASP A 64 -20.52 -9.25 -8.39
CA ASP A 64 -19.71 -9.78 -9.49
C ASP A 64 -18.39 -8.98 -9.63
N PRO A 65 -17.32 -9.39 -8.90
CA PRO A 65 -16.08 -8.60 -8.81
C PRO A 65 -15.33 -8.40 -10.12
N ASP A 66 -15.57 -9.27 -11.11
CA ASP A 66 -14.88 -9.25 -12.40
C ASP A 66 -15.73 -8.65 -13.53
N ASP A 67 -16.95 -8.22 -13.23
CA ASP A 67 -17.85 -7.63 -14.22
C ASP A 67 -17.62 -6.12 -14.37
N TYR A 68 -16.65 -5.79 -15.24
CA TYR A 68 -16.39 -4.42 -15.65
C TYR A 68 -17.33 -3.93 -16.77
N GLU A 69 -18.34 -4.74 -17.13
CA GLU A 69 -19.25 -4.50 -18.23
C GLU A 69 -20.73 -4.36 -17.83
N ASP A 70 -21.00 -4.20 -16.53
CA ASP A 70 -22.33 -3.93 -15.94
C ASP A 70 -23.39 -4.98 -16.35
N GLY A 71 -22.97 -6.24 -16.47
CA GLY A 71 -23.81 -7.38 -16.84
C GLY A 71 -24.20 -7.43 -18.32
N THR A 72 -23.71 -6.49 -19.14
CA THR A 72 -24.11 -6.37 -20.54
C THR A 72 -23.27 -7.23 -21.49
N GLY A 73 -22.04 -7.59 -21.09
CA GLY A 73 -21.09 -8.29 -21.95
C GLY A 73 -20.57 -7.43 -23.11
N SER A 74 -20.66 -6.10 -23.00
CA SER A 74 -20.18 -5.14 -24.00
C SER A 74 -19.64 -3.86 -23.34
N PRO A 75 -18.69 -3.17 -23.98
CA PRO A 75 -18.18 -1.91 -23.46
C PRO A 75 -19.27 -0.83 -23.34
N GLY A 76 -19.20 -0.05 -22.27
CA GLY A 76 -20.12 1.04 -21.97
C GLY A 76 -20.01 2.24 -22.92
N PRO A 77 -20.64 3.38 -22.57
CA PRO A 77 -21.16 3.70 -21.24
C PRO A 77 -22.51 3.02 -20.90
N TYR A 78 -22.77 2.86 -19.60
CA TYR A 78 -23.99 2.24 -19.08
C TYR A 78 -24.92 3.29 -18.49
N ILE A 79 -26.20 3.26 -18.83
CA ILE A 79 -27.18 4.28 -18.42
C ILE A 79 -28.24 3.63 -17.54
N HIS A 80 -28.48 4.25 -16.38
CA HIS A 80 -29.50 3.81 -15.43
C HIS A 80 -30.42 4.96 -15.05
N GLU A 81 -31.71 4.65 -14.93
CA GLU A 81 -32.71 5.60 -14.46
C GLU A 81 -32.58 5.82 -12.96
N PHE A 82 -32.71 7.07 -12.51
CA PHE A 82 -32.77 7.43 -11.10
C PHE A 82 -34.21 7.78 -10.72
N LEU A 83 -34.77 7.00 -9.80
CA LEU A 83 -36.17 7.06 -9.41
C LEU A 83 -36.36 7.78 -8.08
N ASP A 84 -37.45 8.54 -7.96
CA ASP A 84 -37.93 9.01 -6.66
C ASP A 84 -38.59 7.87 -5.86
N LYS A 85 -38.95 8.16 -4.61
CA LYS A 85 -39.64 7.22 -3.71
C LYS A 85 -41.03 6.78 -4.20
N GLU A 86 -41.62 7.49 -5.16
CA GLU A 86 -42.89 7.15 -5.81
C GLU A 86 -42.70 6.32 -7.09
N GLY A 87 -41.45 6.10 -7.52
CA GLY A 87 -41.09 5.34 -8.71
C GLY A 87 -41.05 6.16 -10.01
N ASN A 88 -41.08 7.49 -9.95
CA ASN A 88 -40.95 8.34 -11.13
C ASN A 88 -39.47 8.60 -11.45
N VAL A 89 -39.12 8.62 -12.74
CA VAL A 89 -37.78 8.99 -13.20
C VAL A 89 -37.56 10.49 -12.98
N VAL A 90 -36.61 10.84 -12.13
CA VAL A 90 -36.22 12.24 -11.85
C VAL A 90 -34.84 12.59 -12.43
N GLY A 91 -34.10 11.58 -12.88
CA GLY A 91 -32.82 11.74 -13.55
C GLY A 91 -32.27 10.42 -14.07
N GLU A 92 -31.02 10.47 -14.50
CA GLU A 92 -30.25 9.32 -14.96
C GLU A 92 -28.79 9.49 -14.57
N PHE A 93 -28.12 8.37 -14.32
CA PHE A 93 -26.66 8.34 -14.24
C PHE A 93 -26.07 7.51 -15.36
N LEU A 94 -24.97 8.01 -15.92
CA LEU A 94 -24.18 7.37 -16.96
C LEU A 94 -22.84 6.94 -16.37
N LEU A 95 -22.49 5.67 -16.51
CA LEU A 95 -21.27 5.07 -16.01
C LEU A 95 -20.28 4.81 -17.13
N GLU A 96 -19.06 5.31 -16.95
CA GLU A 96 -17.88 4.95 -17.74
C GLU A 96 -16.92 4.20 -16.83
N ILE A 97 -16.65 2.93 -17.16
CA ILE A 97 -15.81 2.05 -16.36
C ILE A 97 -14.48 1.87 -17.08
N THR A 98 -13.39 2.18 -16.40
CA THR A 98 -12.05 1.82 -16.84
C THR A 98 -11.63 0.56 -16.06
N PRO A 99 -11.53 -0.61 -16.72
CA PRO A 99 -11.10 -1.85 -16.09
C PRO A 99 -9.70 -1.72 -15.47
N PRO A 100 -9.32 -2.61 -14.55
CA PRO A 100 -8.03 -2.52 -13.89
C PRO A 100 -6.91 -2.86 -14.88
N ALA A 101 -5.74 -2.26 -14.67
CA ALA A 101 -4.53 -2.69 -15.36
C ALA A 101 -4.23 -4.16 -15.03
N VAL A 102 -3.54 -4.87 -15.93
CA VAL A 102 -3.20 -6.29 -15.74
C VAL A 102 -2.53 -6.50 -14.38
N GLY A 103 -3.12 -7.39 -13.58
CA GLY A 103 -2.66 -7.74 -12.23
C GLY A 103 -2.99 -6.72 -11.13
N SER A 104 -3.74 -5.66 -11.42
CA SER A 104 -4.33 -4.76 -10.42
C SER A 104 -5.79 -5.13 -10.16
N THR A 105 -6.32 -4.72 -9.01
CA THR A 105 -7.77 -4.70 -8.74
C THR A 105 -8.35 -3.30 -8.84
N VAL A 106 -7.50 -2.28 -9.06
CA VAL A 106 -7.93 -0.88 -9.04
C VAL A 106 -8.60 -0.49 -10.35
N ILE A 107 -9.86 -0.11 -10.23
CA ILE A 107 -10.69 0.37 -11.33
C ILE A 107 -10.95 1.87 -11.19
N THR A 108 -11.34 2.51 -12.30
CA THR A 108 -11.88 3.87 -12.26
C THR A 108 -13.34 3.86 -12.70
N VAL A 109 -14.21 4.37 -11.83
CA VAL A 109 -15.64 4.56 -12.07
C VAL A 109 -15.88 6.04 -12.25
N ARG A 110 -16.33 6.45 -13.43
CA ARG A 110 -16.81 7.81 -13.67
C ARG A 110 -18.32 7.78 -13.82
N SER A 111 -19.04 8.48 -12.94
CA SER A 111 -20.49 8.62 -12.97
C SER A 111 -20.88 10.04 -13.34
N THR A 112 -21.66 10.19 -14.40
CA THR A 112 -22.26 11.45 -14.83
C THR A 112 -23.74 11.46 -14.48
N GLY A 113 -24.13 12.29 -13.51
CA GLY A 113 -25.52 12.47 -13.11
C GLY A 113 -26.19 13.61 -13.85
N ARG A 114 -27.42 13.38 -14.32
CA ARG A 114 -28.27 14.35 -15.03
C ARG A 114 -29.69 14.31 -14.48
N THR A 115 -30.34 15.47 -14.44
CA THR A 115 -31.75 15.58 -14.03
C THR A 115 -32.67 15.60 -15.25
N VAL A 116 -33.88 15.06 -15.12
CA VAL A 116 -34.93 15.20 -16.15
C VAL A 116 -35.41 16.65 -16.26
N ALA A 117 -35.45 17.37 -15.13
CA ALA A 117 -35.95 18.74 -15.07
C ALA A 117 -35.07 19.75 -15.81
N ASP A 118 -33.74 19.54 -15.81
CA ASP A 118 -32.80 20.29 -16.62
C ASP A 118 -31.62 19.39 -17.05
N PRO A 119 -31.71 18.78 -18.25
CA PRO A 119 -30.67 17.90 -18.77
C PRO A 119 -29.36 18.63 -19.15
N THR A 120 -29.35 19.97 -19.14
CA THR A 120 -28.14 20.75 -19.43
C THR A 120 -27.20 20.84 -18.23
N ILE A 121 -27.71 20.50 -17.04
CA ILE A 121 -26.94 20.41 -15.81
C ILE A 121 -26.45 18.97 -15.67
N GLU A 122 -25.13 18.81 -15.64
CA GLU A 122 -24.48 17.55 -15.35
C GLU A 122 -23.46 17.73 -14.24
N LYS A 123 -23.36 16.70 -13.39
CA LYS A 123 -22.33 16.56 -12.36
C LYS A 123 -21.57 15.28 -12.59
N ILE A 124 -20.24 15.35 -12.48
CA ILE A 124 -19.37 14.22 -12.79
C ILE A 124 -18.53 13.90 -11.57
N ILE A 125 -18.68 12.68 -11.07
CA ILE A 125 -17.87 12.15 -9.98
C ILE A 125 -17.00 11.06 -10.56
N GLU A 126 -15.70 11.11 -10.25
CA GLU A 126 -14.75 10.06 -10.58
C GLU A 126 -14.18 9.47 -9.30
N VAL A 127 -14.26 8.15 -9.21
CA VAL A 127 -13.80 7.39 -8.06
C VAL A 127 -12.86 6.30 -8.54
N LYS A 128 -11.74 6.13 -7.82
CA LYS A 128 -10.95 4.89 -7.91
C LYS A 128 -11.40 3.95 -6.80
N MET A 129 -11.70 2.70 -7.16
CA MET A 129 -12.00 1.64 -6.19
C MET A 129 -11.03 0.50 -6.40
N GLY A 130 -10.69 -0.21 -5.34
CA GLY A 130 -9.90 -1.43 -5.43
C GLY A 130 -10.10 -2.28 -4.20
N ILE A 131 -9.70 -3.53 -4.28
CA ILE A 131 -9.74 -4.43 -3.14
C ILE A 131 -8.53 -4.11 -2.25
N PRO A 132 -8.72 -3.76 -0.96
CA PRO A 132 -7.62 -3.45 -0.05
C PRO A 132 -6.59 -4.57 -0.04
N SER A 133 -5.33 -4.20 -0.22
CA SER A 133 -4.20 -5.11 -0.12
C SER A 133 -3.37 -4.82 1.12
N PHE A 134 -2.35 -5.66 1.40
CA PHE A 134 -1.41 -5.38 2.49
C PHE A 134 -0.64 -4.07 2.28
N ALA A 135 -0.74 -3.54 1.05
CA ALA A 135 -0.05 -2.35 0.64
C ALA A 135 -0.60 -1.05 1.21
N LYS A 136 -1.42 -1.04 2.27
CA LYS A 136 -1.73 0.19 3.02
C LYS A 136 -0.71 0.51 4.13
N PHE A 137 0.09 -0.49 4.53
CA PHE A 137 1.03 -0.36 5.65
C PHE A 137 2.46 -0.16 5.16
N ALA A 138 3.24 0.66 5.87
CA ALA A 138 4.69 0.66 5.74
C ALA A 138 5.27 -0.65 6.29
N VAL A 139 4.77 -1.08 7.45
CA VAL A 139 5.12 -2.37 8.07
C VAL A 139 3.88 -2.99 8.69
N VAL A 140 3.64 -4.26 8.37
CA VAL A 140 2.57 -5.08 8.95
C VAL A 140 3.11 -6.45 9.36
N ALA A 141 2.78 -6.88 10.57
CA ALA A 141 3.23 -8.16 11.12
C ALA A 141 2.09 -8.98 11.74
N ASP A 142 2.11 -10.30 11.53
CA ASP A 142 1.18 -11.23 12.19
C ASP A 142 1.85 -12.59 12.46
N PRO A 143 1.87 -13.17 13.67
CA PRO A 143 1.48 -12.61 14.96
C PRO A 143 2.62 -12.00 15.82
N PRO A 144 3.89 -11.81 15.34
CA PRO A 144 5.02 -11.66 16.25
C PRO A 144 5.05 -10.29 16.94
N ASP A 145 5.63 -10.26 18.13
CA ASP A 145 6.08 -9.01 18.74
C ASP A 145 7.29 -8.47 17.96
N ILE A 146 7.25 -7.17 17.65
CA ILE A 146 8.26 -6.52 16.80
C ILE A 146 8.90 -5.33 17.51
N ARG A 147 10.15 -5.06 17.14
CA ARG A 147 10.91 -3.93 17.67
C ARG A 147 11.50 -3.07 16.56
N PHE A 148 11.30 -1.77 16.70
CA PHE A 148 11.98 -0.74 15.93
C PHE A 148 13.01 -0.08 16.84
N GLY A 149 14.28 -0.49 16.76
CA GLY A 149 15.34 0.06 17.62
C GLY A 149 15.76 1.47 17.23
N GLU A 150 16.57 2.12 18.06
CA GLU A 150 17.20 3.42 17.77
C GLU A 150 17.86 3.44 16.39
N GLY A 151 17.77 4.57 15.69
CA GLY A 151 18.22 4.71 14.29
C GLY A 151 17.19 4.27 13.26
N THR A 152 15.95 3.96 13.68
CA THR A 152 14.84 3.64 12.77
C THR A 152 13.90 4.82 12.61
N GLU A 153 13.59 5.19 11.38
CA GLU A 153 12.62 6.22 11.03
C GLU A 153 11.61 5.67 10.03
N VAL A 154 10.31 5.83 10.33
CA VAL A 154 9.23 5.23 9.54
C VAL A 154 8.23 6.28 9.08
N PHE A 155 7.97 6.33 7.77
CA PHE A 155 6.95 7.16 7.13
C PHE A 155 5.84 6.25 6.60
N GLY A 156 4.72 6.18 7.30
CA GLY A 156 3.57 5.37 6.92
C GLY A 156 3.06 4.50 8.07
N LEU A 157 1.90 3.87 7.88
CA LEU A 157 1.21 3.13 8.93
C LEU A 157 2.03 1.90 9.36
N VAL A 158 2.12 1.67 10.68
CA VAL A 158 2.73 0.48 11.25
C VAL A 158 1.68 -0.31 12.02
N HIS A 159 1.64 -1.63 11.81
CA HIS A 159 0.74 -2.51 12.53
C HIS A 159 1.39 -3.84 12.91
N SER A 160 1.03 -4.37 14.08
CA SER A 160 1.31 -5.75 14.46
C SER A 160 0.09 -6.37 15.14
N ASN A 161 -0.20 -7.63 14.81
CA ASN A 161 -1.14 -8.44 15.60
C ASN A 161 -0.58 -8.83 16.98
N GLY A 162 0.74 -8.69 17.17
CA GLY A 162 1.43 -8.76 18.45
C GLY A 162 1.76 -7.38 19.01
N GLY A 163 2.71 -7.31 19.94
CA GLY A 163 3.21 -6.07 20.52
C GLY A 163 4.25 -5.35 19.67
N ILE A 164 4.41 -4.04 19.93
CA ILE A 164 5.39 -3.18 19.26
C ILE A 164 6.17 -2.37 20.30
N ARG A 165 7.48 -2.61 20.34
CA ARG A 165 8.43 -1.71 20.97
C ARG A 165 9.03 -0.77 19.93
N PHE A 166 8.80 0.54 20.08
CA PHE A 166 9.22 1.54 19.11
C PHE A 166 10.21 2.53 19.73
N ASP A 167 11.50 2.23 19.62
CA ASP A 167 12.61 3.09 20.05
C ASP A 167 13.17 3.92 18.86
N GLY A 168 12.35 4.24 17.86
CA GLY A 168 12.71 5.05 16.69
C GLY A 168 11.87 6.34 16.59
N TYR A 169 11.65 6.82 15.38
CA TYR A 169 10.68 7.91 15.10
C TYR A 169 9.64 7.50 14.05
N ALA A 170 8.35 7.62 14.39
CA ALA A 170 7.22 7.28 13.53
C ALA A 170 6.45 8.53 13.12
N HIS A 171 6.33 8.77 11.82
CA HIS A 171 5.61 9.92 11.26
C HIS A 171 4.10 9.69 11.11
N ASN A 172 3.64 8.45 11.23
CA ASN A 172 2.23 8.07 11.09
C ASN A 172 1.81 7.13 12.24
N VAL A 173 0.54 6.74 12.27
CA VAL A 173 -0.03 5.93 13.35
C VAL A 173 0.68 4.59 13.46
N VAL A 174 1.06 4.24 14.69
CA VAL A 174 1.56 2.92 15.06
C VAL A 174 0.48 2.20 15.84
N SER A 175 0.07 1.02 15.38
CA SER A 175 -1.08 0.30 15.92
C SER A 175 -0.74 -1.13 16.32
N SER A 176 -1.37 -1.64 17.37
CA SER A 176 -1.27 -3.03 17.80
C SER A 176 -2.65 -3.64 18.03
N ALA A 177 -2.81 -4.91 17.70
CA ALA A 177 -4.01 -5.66 18.07
C ALA A 177 -4.05 -6.03 19.57
N LYS A 178 -2.95 -5.80 20.30
CA LYS A 178 -2.86 -6.00 21.75
C LYS A 178 -3.09 -4.68 22.47
N GLU A 179 -3.78 -4.74 23.60
CA GLU A 179 -3.79 -3.63 24.57
C GLU A 179 -2.48 -3.60 25.36
N GLU A 180 -2.00 -4.78 25.74
CA GLU A 180 -0.77 -5.00 26.48
C GLU A 180 -0.12 -6.35 26.12
N TYR A 181 1.19 -6.48 26.31
CA TYR A 181 1.96 -7.70 26.03
C TYR A 181 3.26 -7.77 26.85
N ASP A 182 3.85 -8.97 26.93
CA ASP A 182 5.16 -9.20 27.54
C ASP A 182 6.26 -8.92 26.49
N ASP A 183 6.98 -7.79 26.60
CA ASP A 183 8.06 -7.46 25.65
C ASP A 183 9.22 -8.45 25.80
N PRO A 184 9.51 -9.29 24.78
CA PRO A 184 10.60 -10.25 24.86
C PRO A 184 11.98 -9.59 24.98
N ASP A 185 12.09 -8.29 24.70
CA ASP A 185 13.31 -7.49 24.81
C ASP A 185 13.44 -6.71 26.12
N HIS A 186 12.47 -6.81 27.02
CA HIS A 186 12.50 -6.22 28.35
C HIS A 186 12.61 -7.34 29.40
N PRO A 187 13.85 -7.75 29.78
CA PRO A 187 14.00 -8.76 30.80
C PRO A 187 13.45 -8.22 32.14
N PRO A 188 12.68 -9.03 32.89
CA PRO A 188 12.12 -8.60 34.15
C PRO A 188 13.21 -8.48 35.21
N ASP A 189 13.36 -7.28 35.79
CA ASP A 189 14.18 -7.11 36.99
C ASP A 189 13.45 -7.65 38.26
N ASP A 190 12.13 -7.87 38.21
CA ASP A 190 11.29 -8.30 39.34
C ASP A 190 10.07 -9.21 39.02
N GLY A 191 9.78 -9.48 37.75
CA GLY A 191 8.72 -10.38 37.27
C GLY A 191 7.86 -9.66 36.24
N SER A 192 7.83 -10.12 34.99
CA SER A 192 7.41 -9.28 33.84
C SER A 192 6.04 -8.63 34.05
N GLU A 193 6.05 -7.31 34.10
CA GLU A 193 4.86 -6.50 33.97
C GLU A 193 4.62 -6.29 32.47
N ASN A 194 3.39 -6.55 32.01
CA ASN A 194 3.02 -6.29 30.62
C ASN A 194 3.30 -4.82 30.29
N GLU A 195 3.76 -4.55 29.07
CA GLU A 195 3.86 -3.20 28.52
C GLU A 195 2.67 -2.92 27.61
N PHE A 196 2.38 -1.65 27.31
CA PHE A 196 1.36 -1.33 26.32
C PHE A 196 1.66 -2.00 24.98
N GLY A 197 0.61 -2.39 24.25
CA GLY A 197 0.72 -3.01 22.92
C GLY A 197 1.58 -2.22 21.94
N VAL A 198 1.69 -0.90 22.13
CA VAL A 198 2.66 -0.02 21.49
C VAL A 198 3.32 0.86 22.56
N HIS A 199 4.61 0.66 22.82
CA HIS A 199 5.37 1.42 23.82
C HIS A 199 6.77 1.82 23.31
N THR A 200 7.46 2.66 24.07
CA THR A 200 8.84 3.06 23.80
C THR A 200 9.68 3.13 25.07
N HIS A 201 10.96 2.77 24.94
CA HIS A 201 11.98 2.95 25.99
C HIS A 201 12.86 4.17 25.74
N ILE A 202 12.53 5.02 24.75
CA ILE A 202 13.15 6.35 24.63
C ILE A 202 12.74 7.18 25.84
N THR A 203 13.73 7.76 26.53
CA THR A 203 13.51 8.56 27.75
C THR A 203 12.65 9.81 27.48
N PRO A 204 11.61 10.08 28.31
CA PRO A 204 11.16 9.27 29.44
C PRO A 204 10.52 7.95 28.99
N VAL A 205 10.94 6.82 29.58
CA VAL A 205 10.36 5.50 29.28
C VAL A 205 8.87 5.53 29.56
N ASP A 206 8.07 4.88 28.72
CA ASP A 206 6.63 4.76 29.00
C ASP A 206 6.38 4.05 30.34
N PRO A 207 5.36 4.46 31.10
CA PRO A 207 4.96 3.73 32.29
C PRO A 207 4.36 2.38 31.91
N LEU A 208 4.24 1.48 32.88
CA LEU A 208 3.64 0.17 32.69
C LEU A 208 2.11 0.22 32.94
N PRO A 209 1.28 -0.48 32.14
CA PRO A 209 -0.12 -0.76 32.45
C PRO A 209 -0.35 -1.18 33.92
N PRO A 210 -1.44 -0.76 34.58
CA PRO A 210 -2.60 -0.05 34.05
C PRO A 210 -2.47 1.49 34.17
N ALA A 211 -1.25 2.04 34.23
CA ALA A 211 -1.07 3.49 34.20
C ALA A 211 -1.74 4.11 32.96
N THR A 212 -2.01 5.41 32.99
CA THR A 212 -2.51 6.09 31.80
C THR A 212 -1.40 6.19 30.76
N MET A 213 -1.68 5.76 29.53
CA MET A 213 -0.74 5.88 28.41
C MET A 213 -0.42 7.36 28.16
N PRO A 214 0.85 7.78 28.23
CA PRO A 214 1.22 9.16 27.97
C PRO A 214 1.15 9.47 26.48
N ASP A 215 0.88 10.74 26.16
CA ASP A 215 1.12 11.27 24.82
C ASP A 215 2.64 11.37 24.57
N ARG A 216 3.07 10.79 23.46
CA ARG A 216 4.47 10.61 23.09
C ARG A 216 4.70 11.07 21.65
N SER A 217 4.22 12.28 21.33
CA SER A 217 4.41 12.90 20.01
C SER A 217 5.88 13.09 19.62
N ASP A 218 6.81 12.97 20.58
CA ASP A 218 8.27 12.92 20.36
C ASP A 218 8.74 11.63 19.67
N VAL A 219 7.97 10.54 19.78
CA VAL A 219 8.25 9.23 19.15
C VAL A 219 7.19 8.88 18.10
N PHE A 220 5.92 9.17 18.39
CA PHE A 220 4.75 8.87 17.59
C PHE A 220 4.08 10.16 17.12
N ALA A 221 4.57 10.76 16.03
CA ALA A 221 4.12 12.08 15.57
C ALA A 221 2.61 12.16 15.28
N ALA A 222 2.01 11.06 14.85
CA ALA A 222 0.58 10.94 14.59
C ALA A 222 -0.18 10.10 15.65
N GLY A 223 0.49 9.72 16.74
CA GLY A 223 -0.09 8.92 17.81
C GLY A 223 0.01 7.40 17.62
N ARG A 224 -0.60 6.68 18.56
CA ARG A 224 -0.57 5.21 18.65
C ARG A 224 -1.93 4.66 19.07
N GLU A 225 -2.27 3.49 18.55
CA GLU A 225 -3.55 2.81 18.79
C GLU A 225 -3.32 1.40 19.33
N LEU A 226 -4.09 1.02 20.34
CA LEU A 226 -3.98 -0.28 21.02
C LEU A 226 -5.31 -1.03 20.91
N GLY A 227 -5.26 -2.37 20.90
CA GLY A 227 -6.46 -3.21 20.86
C GLY A 227 -7.30 -3.07 19.59
N VAL A 228 -6.71 -2.62 18.49
CA VAL A 228 -7.41 -2.51 17.19
C VAL A 228 -7.61 -3.90 16.55
N PRO A 229 -8.54 -4.07 15.60
CA PRO A 229 -8.66 -5.33 14.87
C PRO A 229 -7.34 -5.72 14.19
N GLY A 230 -6.94 -6.99 14.34
CA GLY A 230 -5.74 -7.51 13.68
C GLY A 230 -5.90 -7.63 12.17
N VAL A 231 -4.79 -7.59 11.46
CA VAL A 231 -4.72 -7.81 10.01
C VAL A 231 -4.61 -9.31 9.72
N ASN A 232 -5.47 -9.83 8.85
CA ASN A 232 -5.50 -11.26 8.54
C ASN A 232 -4.41 -11.65 7.51
N PHE A 233 -3.53 -12.61 7.86
CA PHE A 233 -2.54 -13.21 6.95
C PHE A 233 -2.97 -14.59 6.41
N GLU A 234 -4.18 -15.05 6.74
CA GLU A 234 -4.76 -16.24 6.13
C GLU A 234 -4.93 -16.04 4.62
N GLY A 235 -4.79 -17.13 3.85
CA GLY A 235 -4.90 -17.07 2.39
C GLY A 235 -3.61 -16.76 1.64
N LEU A 236 -2.59 -16.15 2.26
CA LEU A 236 -1.33 -15.78 1.59
C LEU A 236 -0.63 -16.94 0.86
N SER A 237 -0.65 -18.16 1.43
CA SER A 237 -0.10 -19.35 0.75
C SER A 237 -0.89 -19.73 -0.50
N GLN A 238 -2.21 -19.53 -0.49
CA GLN A 238 -3.08 -19.76 -1.64
C GLN A 238 -2.85 -18.66 -2.69
N ASP A 239 -2.75 -17.39 -2.30
CA ASP A 239 -2.40 -16.28 -3.20
C ASP A 239 -1.07 -16.54 -3.91
N LEU A 240 -0.05 -17.04 -3.19
CA LEU A 240 1.22 -17.40 -3.81
C LEU A 240 1.10 -18.53 -4.83
N LYS A 241 0.21 -19.50 -4.60
CA LYS A 241 -0.08 -20.57 -5.55
C LYS A 241 -0.80 -20.04 -6.77
N ASP A 242 -1.65 -19.04 -6.61
CA ASP A 242 -2.34 -18.37 -7.71
C ASP A 242 -1.35 -17.53 -8.52
N ILE A 243 -0.40 -16.83 -7.88
CA ILE A 243 0.74 -16.19 -8.56
C ILE A 243 1.56 -17.21 -9.37
N GLN A 244 1.81 -18.41 -8.84
CA GLN A 244 2.48 -19.48 -9.62
C GLN A 244 1.68 -19.86 -10.87
N THR A 245 0.34 -19.93 -10.75
CA THR A 245 -0.55 -20.28 -11.86
C THR A 245 -0.55 -19.17 -12.93
N VAL A 246 -0.63 -17.90 -12.53
CA VAL A 246 -0.48 -16.74 -13.41
C VAL A 246 0.88 -16.74 -14.11
N ALA A 247 1.96 -17.07 -13.39
CA ALA A 247 3.31 -17.15 -13.97
C ALA A 247 3.42 -18.26 -15.04
N LYS A 248 2.75 -19.40 -14.84
CA LYS A 248 2.67 -20.48 -15.84
C LYS A 248 1.85 -20.09 -17.06
N ASN A 249 0.87 -19.20 -16.87
CA ASN A 249 -0.08 -18.75 -17.89
C ASN A 249 0.25 -17.33 -18.39
N GLY A 250 1.37 -17.18 -19.10
CA GLY A 250 1.77 -15.90 -19.72
C GLY A 250 2.78 -15.07 -18.94
N GLY A 251 3.25 -15.58 -17.79
CA GLY A 251 4.36 -14.99 -17.05
C GLY A 251 5.70 -15.67 -17.32
N PHE A 252 6.67 -15.39 -16.46
CA PHE A 252 7.96 -16.07 -16.48
C PHE A 252 8.05 -17.08 -15.33
N HIS A 253 7.99 -18.37 -15.66
CA HIS A 253 8.11 -19.45 -14.69
C HIS A 253 9.40 -20.25 -14.86
N ARG A 254 10.04 -20.61 -13.74
CA ARG A 254 11.10 -21.63 -13.70
C ARG A 254 10.88 -22.57 -12.52
N ILE A 255 11.04 -23.86 -12.79
CA ILE A 255 11.11 -24.89 -11.75
C ILE A 255 12.42 -24.78 -10.96
N LYS A 256 12.62 -25.66 -9.97
CA LYS A 256 13.87 -25.76 -9.20
C LYS A 256 15.13 -25.76 -10.08
N SER A 257 16.18 -25.07 -9.62
CA SER A 257 17.45 -24.94 -10.35
C SER A 257 18.33 -26.20 -10.31
N ASN A 258 17.99 -27.16 -9.42
CA ASN A 258 18.86 -28.26 -8.99
C ASN A 258 20.23 -27.77 -8.47
N SER A 259 20.26 -26.56 -7.88
CA SER A 259 21.44 -25.94 -7.31
C SER A 259 21.07 -25.09 -6.08
N LYS A 260 21.68 -23.91 -5.89
CA LYS A 260 21.36 -23.03 -4.75
C LYS A 260 20.18 -22.09 -5.00
N GLY A 261 19.80 -21.88 -6.26
CA GLY A 261 18.70 -21.00 -6.65
C GLY A 261 19.00 -20.21 -7.91
N TYR A 262 18.31 -19.07 -8.05
CA TYR A 262 18.44 -18.16 -9.18
C TYR A 262 18.80 -16.74 -8.73
N GLU A 263 19.53 -16.00 -9.55
CA GLU A 263 19.68 -14.55 -9.39
C GLU A 263 18.96 -13.87 -10.56
N VAL A 264 18.10 -12.91 -10.21
CA VAL A 264 17.39 -12.02 -11.13
C VAL A 264 18.06 -10.66 -11.05
N VAL A 265 18.55 -10.17 -12.19
CA VAL A 265 19.19 -8.87 -12.31
C VAL A 265 18.34 -7.99 -13.20
N LEU A 266 17.61 -7.06 -12.57
CA LEU A 266 16.68 -6.13 -13.22
C LEU A 266 17.44 -5.07 -14.02
N LYS A 267 16.93 -4.71 -15.20
CA LYS A 267 17.48 -3.69 -16.08
C LYS A 267 16.42 -2.67 -16.47
N THR A 268 16.88 -1.48 -16.84
CA THR A 268 16.05 -0.33 -17.22
C THR A 268 15.54 -0.34 -18.66
N ASN A 269 15.68 -1.48 -19.36
CA ASN A 269 15.26 -1.67 -20.75
C ASN A 269 14.19 -2.77 -20.88
N ASP A 270 13.37 -2.92 -19.84
CA ASP A 270 12.31 -3.93 -19.73
C ASP A 270 12.79 -5.38 -19.89
N THR A 271 14.01 -5.67 -19.40
CA THR A 271 14.55 -7.03 -19.37
C THR A 271 15.21 -7.34 -18.03
N PHE A 272 15.45 -8.62 -17.79
CA PHE A 272 16.31 -9.08 -16.69
C PHE A 272 17.28 -10.15 -17.16
N ASP A 273 18.44 -10.21 -16.51
CA ASP A 273 19.33 -11.36 -16.62
C ASP A 273 18.98 -12.38 -15.56
N LEU A 274 18.91 -13.65 -15.97
CA LEU A 274 18.76 -14.78 -15.06
C LEU A 274 20.08 -15.55 -14.97
N TYR A 275 20.53 -15.76 -13.74
CA TYR A 275 21.64 -16.66 -13.45
C TYR A 275 21.18 -17.83 -12.58
N LYS A 276 21.76 -19.00 -12.78
CA LYS A 276 21.71 -20.11 -11.83
C LYS A 276 22.81 -19.92 -10.79
N VAL A 277 22.45 -19.86 -9.51
CA VAL A 277 23.42 -19.76 -8.42
C VAL A 277 23.97 -21.15 -8.11
N THR A 278 25.28 -21.33 -8.27
CA THR A 278 25.94 -22.64 -8.11
C THR A 278 26.59 -22.81 -6.75
N SER A 279 26.97 -21.72 -6.08
CA SER A 279 27.48 -21.76 -4.71
C SER A 279 27.36 -20.42 -4.00
N LEU A 280 27.24 -20.49 -2.66
CA LEU A 280 27.23 -19.32 -1.79
C LEU A 280 28.63 -19.05 -1.23
N GLY A 281 28.86 -17.79 -0.83
CA GLY A 281 30.06 -17.37 -0.11
C GLY A 281 30.14 -18.07 1.24
N ALA A 282 31.33 -18.57 1.59
CA ALA A 282 31.58 -19.06 2.93
C ALA A 282 31.57 -17.87 3.92
N PRO A 283 31.22 -18.10 5.20
CA PRO A 283 31.41 -17.08 6.23
C PRO A 283 32.87 -16.58 6.26
N PRO A 284 33.11 -15.30 6.59
CA PRO A 284 34.46 -14.69 6.51
C PRO A 284 35.47 -15.36 7.44
N THR A 285 35.01 -15.94 8.55
CA THR A 285 35.83 -16.71 9.48
C THR A 285 35.07 -17.92 10.01
N THR A 286 35.78 -18.89 10.58
CA THR A 286 35.20 -20.04 11.29
C THR A 286 34.36 -19.63 12.51
N GLY A 287 34.60 -18.43 13.06
CA GLY A 287 33.82 -17.87 14.17
C GLY A 287 32.53 -17.16 13.75
N CYS A 288 32.26 -17.01 12.45
CA CYS A 288 30.98 -16.52 11.95
C CYS A 288 30.02 -17.68 11.76
N ASN A 289 29.18 -17.92 12.76
CA ASN A 289 28.25 -19.04 12.82
C ASN A 289 26.87 -18.61 13.33
N ASN A 290 25.91 -19.53 13.26
CA ASN A 290 24.55 -19.33 13.76
C ASN A 290 24.50 -19.39 15.30
N TYR A 291 25.06 -18.37 15.95
CA TYR A 291 25.20 -18.32 17.41
C TYR A 291 23.86 -18.36 18.15
N LEU A 292 22.83 -17.73 17.60
CA LEU A 292 21.48 -17.66 18.18
C LEU A 292 20.56 -18.80 17.71
N GLY A 293 21.05 -19.75 16.91
CA GLY A 293 20.24 -20.87 16.42
C GLY A 293 19.07 -20.46 15.52
N GLN A 294 19.18 -19.34 14.80
CA GLN A 294 18.12 -18.82 13.93
C GLN A 294 17.85 -19.78 12.76
N ASP A 295 16.59 -20.15 12.55
CA ASP A 295 16.21 -20.99 11.42
C ASP A 295 16.54 -20.30 10.09
N GLY A 296 17.07 -21.06 9.13
CA GLY A 296 17.49 -20.55 7.83
C GLY A 296 18.74 -19.66 7.84
N TRP A 297 19.47 -19.54 8.96
CA TRP A 297 20.69 -18.73 9.03
C TRP A 297 21.70 -19.17 7.96
N GLY A 298 22.31 -18.20 7.30
CA GLY A 298 23.32 -18.41 6.28
C GLY A 298 23.94 -17.10 5.83
N THR A 299 24.97 -17.15 4.98
CA THR A 299 25.58 -15.92 4.44
C THR A 299 24.68 -15.24 3.43
N TRP A 300 23.89 -16.02 2.68
CA TRP A 300 23.03 -15.54 1.58
C TRP A 300 23.76 -14.63 0.59
N THR A 301 25.07 -14.83 0.43
CA THR A 301 25.93 -14.11 -0.50
C THR A 301 26.27 -15.04 -1.66
N ILE A 302 26.08 -14.60 -2.90
CA ILE A 302 26.45 -15.39 -4.07
C ILE A 302 27.98 -15.43 -4.21
N LYS A 303 28.55 -16.62 -4.42
CA LYS A 303 29.96 -16.79 -4.78
C LYS A 303 30.15 -17.11 -6.25
N ASN A 304 29.44 -18.12 -6.73
CA ASN A 304 29.51 -18.54 -8.14
C ASN A 304 28.10 -18.64 -8.72
N LYS A 305 28.00 -18.28 -9.99
CA LYS A 305 26.76 -18.30 -10.77
C LYS A 305 27.05 -18.59 -12.23
N GLN A 306 26.04 -19.10 -12.93
CA GLN A 306 26.08 -19.41 -14.35
C GLN A 306 24.98 -18.62 -15.05
N PHE A 307 25.32 -17.84 -16.07
CA PHE A 307 24.32 -17.12 -16.87
C PHE A 307 23.41 -18.10 -17.62
N LEU A 308 22.10 -17.86 -17.59
CA LEU A 308 21.10 -18.66 -18.30
C LEU A 308 20.53 -17.92 -19.50
N GLY A 309 20.38 -16.59 -19.41
CA GLY A 309 19.86 -15.77 -20.49
C GLY A 309 19.39 -14.41 -20.02
N ASN A 310 19.15 -13.54 -20.99
CA ASN A 310 18.43 -12.29 -20.82
C ASN A 310 16.99 -12.51 -21.31
N TYR A 311 16.01 -12.07 -20.54
CA TYR A 311 14.60 -12.26 -20.83
C TYR A 311 13.87 -10.92 -20.71
N ALA A 312 12.91 -10.67 -21.59
CA ALA A 312 12.01 -9.54 -21.45
C ALA A 312 11.15 -9.71 -20.17
N PHE A 313 10.73 -8.60 -19.58
CA PHE A 313 9.68 -8.62 -18.58
C PHE A 313 8.41 -9.24 -19.17
N PRO A 314 7.76 -10.17 -18.45
CA PRO A 314 6.54 -10.80 -18.94
C PRO A 314 5.43 -9.75 -19.04
N GLY A 315 4.55 -9.86 -20.05
CA GLY A 315 3.47 -8.90 -20.28
C GLY A 315 2.45 -8.84 -19.13
N ASN A 316 2.30 -9.92 -18.36
CA ASN A 316 1.47 -9.93 -17.14
C ASN A 316 2.22 -9.48 -15.87
N GLY A 317 3.51 -9.13 -15.97
CA GLY A 317 4.34 -8.65 -14.88
C GLY A 317 4.75 -9.69 -13.83
N VAL A 318 4.44 -10.99 -14.02
CA VAL A 318 4.70 -12.01 -12.98
C VAL A 318 5.91 -12.89 -13.33
N ILE A 319 6.89 -12.90 -12.42
CA ILE A 319 8.06 -13.79 -12.44
C ILE A 319 7.95 -14.73 -11.23
N PHE A 320 7.89 -16.04 -11.45
CA PHE A 320 7.83 -17.03 -10.38
C PHE A 320 8.94 -18.08 -10.53
N LEU A 321 9.76 -18.25 -9.49
CA LEU A 321 10.84 -19.23 -9.47
C LEU A 321 10.67 -20.21 -8.30
N GLU A 322 10.68 -21.51 -8.59
CA GLU A 322 10.52 -22.58 -7.58
C GLU A 322 11.82 -22.92 -6.83
N ASP A 323 12.59 -21.89 -6.48
CA ASP A 323 13.86 -21.99 -5.77
C ASP A 323 14.17 -20.71 -4.99
N ASN A 324 15.23 -20.72 -4.18
CA ASN A 324 15.71 -19.49 -3.57
C ASN A 324 16.12 -18.48 -4.65
N ILE A 325 15.86 -17.20 -4.40
CA ILE A 325 16.11 -16.14 -5.38
C ILE A 325 17.01 -15.08 -4.77
N TRP A 326 17.89 -14.50 -5.57
CA TRP A 326 18.56 -13.24 -5.30
C TRP A 326 18.07 -12.19 -6.27
N VAL A 327 17.74 -10.99 -5.79
CA VAL A 327 17.24 -9.91 -6.64
C VAL A 327 18.11 -8.68 -6.43
N ARG A 328 18.43 -7.99 -7.54
CA ARG A 328 19.10 -6.69 -7.57
C ARG A 328 18.82 -5.97 -8.89
N GLY A 329 19.16 -4.70 -8.96
CA GLY A 329 19.16 -3.90 -10.19
C GLY A 329 18.09 -2.83 -10.18
N THR A 330 17.75 -2.33 -11.36
CA THR A 330 16.88 -1.15 -11.51
C THR A 330 15.82 -1.42 -12.55
N ILE A 331 14.59 -1.01 -12.27
CA ILE A 331 13.48 -1.05 -13.22
C ILE A 331 13.16 0.37 -13.72
N ASN A 332 12.54 0.46 -14.89
CA ASN A 332 12.06 1.71 -15.48
C ASN A 332 10.80 1.43 -16.27
N THR A 333 9.73 2.17 -15.97
CA THR A 333 8.38 2.03 -16.54
C THR A 333 7.82 0.61 -16.47
N ALA A 334 8.15 -0.13 -15.41
CA ALA A 334 7.80 -1.55 -15.28
C ALA A 334 7.08 -1.86 -13.96
N ARG A 335 6.10 -2.75 -14.03
CA ARG A 335 5.34 -3.25 -12.88
C ARG A 335 5.55 -4.76 -12.78
N LEU A 336 6.18 -5.21 -11.70
CA LEU A 336 6.61 -6.60 -11.55
C LEU A 336 6.25 -7.19 -10.18
N THR A 337 5.90 -8.47 -10.19
CA THR A 337 5.87 -9.31 -8.99
C THR A 337 6.82 -10.47 -9.18
N ILE A 338 7.84 -10.54 -8.32
CA ILE A 338 8.84 -11.61 -8.28
C ILE A 338 8.55 -12.49 -7.07
N ALA A 339 8.09 -13.70 -7.33
CA ALA A 339 7.65 -14.63 -6.32
C ALA A 339 8.55 -15.87 -6.25
N SER A 340 8.75 -16.38 -5.04
CA SER A 340 9.53 -17.58 -4.74
C SER A 340 8.70 -18.57 -3.92
N GLY A 341 8.45 -19.75 -4.47
CA GLY A 341 7.77 -20.81 -3.73
C GLY A 341 7.77 -22.19 -4.37
N ARG A 342 7.51 -23.24 -3.58
CA ARG A 342 7.34 -24.62 -4.04
C ARG A 342 6.00 -25.17 -3.58
N PHE A 343 5.36 -25.92 -4.48
CA PHE A 343 4.07 -26.56 -4.23
C PHE A 343 4.11 -28.06 -4.59
N PRO A 344 3.46 -28.95 -3.82
CA PRO A 344 2.73 -28.67 -2.56
C PRO A 344 3.66 -28.13 -1.47
N GLU A 345 3.12 -27.27 -0.60
CA GLU A 345 3.91 -26.54 0.39
C GLU A 345 4.47 -27.49 1.47
N GLN A 346 5.76 -27.32 1.80
CA GLN A 346 6.45 -28.06 2.84
C GLN A 346 7.53 -27.18 3.47
N ASP A 347 7.47 -26.95 4.78
CA ASP A 347 8.37 -26.06 5.53
C ASP A 347 9.86 -26.29 5.25
N SER A 348 10.26 -27.55 5.12
CA SER A 348 11.65 -27.96 4.84
C SER A 348 12.17 -27.53 3.46
N THR A 349 11.26 -27.19 2.55
CA THR A 349 11.58 -26.81 1.17
C THR A 349 11.17 -25.38 0.81
N ASN A 350 10.49 -24.68 1.73
CA ASN A 350 10.06 -23.30 1.54
C ASN A 350 11.25 -22.42 1.14
N THR A 351 11.05 -21.64 0.08
CA THR A 351 12.12 -20.87 -0.54
C THR A 351 12.12 -19.42 -0.05
N SER A 352 13.30 -18.78 -0.12
CA SER A 352 13.51 -17.40 0.33
C SER A 352 13.98 -16.51 -0.82
N ILE A 353 13.68 -15.22 -0.72
CA ILE A 353 14.30 -14.18 -1.55
C ILE A 353 15.43 -13.54 -0.72
N SER A 354 16.55 -13.21 -1.35
CA SER A 354 17.71 -12.60 -0.71
C SER A 354 18.14 -11.34 -1.47
N ILE A 355 18.52 -10.31 -0.73
CA ILE A 355 18.95 -9.01 -1.28
C ILE A 355 20.33 -8.71 -0.71
N THR A 356 21.28 -8.43 -1.60
CA THR A 356 22.65 -8.01 -1.26
C THR A 356 23.04 -6.69 -1.88
N ASN A 357 22.30 -6.25 -2.89
CA ASN A 357 22.60 -5.03 -3.64
C ASN A 357 21.30 -4.28 -3.88
N ASP A 358 21.45 -3.02 -4.25
CA ASP A 358 20.35 -2.11 -4.50
C ASP A 358 19.31 -2.69 -5.46
N ILE A 359 18.06 -2.44 -5.09
CA ILE A 359 16.88 -2.57 -5.94
C ILE A 359 16.29 -1.17 -6.03
N SER A 360 16.21 -0.60 -7.23
CA SER A 360 15.81 0.80 -7.39
C SER A 360 14.77 1.02 -8.47
N TYR A 361 13.94 2.03 -8.24
CA TYR A 361 13.09 2.64 -9.25
C TYR A 361 13.82 3.80 -9.93
N THR A 362 13.49 4.02 -11.19
CA THR A 362 13.81 5.26 -11.90
C THR A 362 12.73 6.32 -11.73
N ASN A 363 11.47 5.92 -11.57
CA ASN A 363 10.31 6.80 -11.43
C ASN A 363 9.55 6.49 -10.13
N TYR A 364 9.16 7.53 -9.38
CA TYR A 364 8.42 7.42 -8.10
C TYR A 364 6.96 7.92 -8.22
N ASP A 365 6.45 7.97 -9.44
CA ASP A 365 5.10 8.43 -9.81
C ASP A 365 4.10 7.28 -10.00
N GLY A 366 4.49 6.06 -9.63
CA GLY A 366 3.72 4.83 -9.82
C GLY A 366 3.95 4.12 -11.15
N GLY A 367 4.82 4.65 -12.02
CA GLY A 367 5.24 3.95 -13.25
C GLY A 367 6.13 2.72 -12.98
N ASP A 368 6.94 2.77 -11.92
CA ASP A 368 7.83 1.70 -11.49
C ASP A 368 7.28 1.08 -10.20
N ILE A 369 6.95 -0.21 -10.23
CA ILE A 369 6.38 -0.91 -9.07
C ILE A 369 6.92 -2.34 -9.01
N LEU A 370 7.37 -2.77 -7.83
CA LEU A 370 7.95 -4.09 -7.61
C LEU A 370 7.42 -4.72 -6.32
N ALA A 371 6.96 -5.97 -6.41
CA ALA A 371 6.77 -6.85 -5.25
C ALA A 371 7.80 -7.98 -5.25
N LEU A 372 8.33 -8.27 -4.06
CA LEU A 372 9.09 -9.48 -3.75
C LEU A 372 8.28 -10.30 -2.76
N ILE A 373 7.84 -11.50 -3.16
CA ILE A 373 6.99 -12.37 -2.33
C ILE A 373 7.69 -13.71 -2.13
N ALA A 374 8.03 -14.04 -0.90
CA ALA A 374 8.73 -15.28 -0.56
C ALA A 374 7.88 -16.17 0.35
N GLN A 375 7.87 -17.49 0.10
CA GLN A 375 7.27 -18.45 1.03
C GLN A 375 7.85 -18.35 2.43
N LYS A 376 9.19 -18.29 2.54
CA LYS A 376 9.87 -18.30 3.84
C LYS A 376 10.32 -16.90 4.24
N ASN A 377 11.51 -16.47 3.81
CA ASN A 377 12.11 -15.23 4.27
C ASN A 377 12.41 -14.29 3.11
N ILE A 378 12.45 -12.99 3.41
CA ILE A 378 13.23 -12.01 2.65
C ILE A 378 14.46 -11.67 3.48
N ASN A 379 15.62 -12.19 3.03
CA ASN A 379 16.88 -12.07 3.74
C ASN A 379 17.70 -10.89 3.20
N ILE A 380 18.23 -10.07 4.10
CA ILE A 380 19.37 -9.21 3.76
C ILE A 380 20.66 -10.01 4.02
N GLY A 381 21.43 -10.26 2.95
CA GLY A 381 22.60 -11.13 3.00
C GLY A 381 23.75 -10.54 3.84
N LEU A 382 24.65 -11.40 4.31
CA LEU A 382 25.82 -11.02 5.12
C LEU A 382 26.63 -9.92 4.42
N GLN A 383 27.03 -10.18 3.17
CA GLN A 383 27.80 -9.23 2.36
C GLN A 383 26.89 -8.30 1.54
N SER A 384 25.80 -7.80 2.14
CA SER A 384 25.02 -6.73 1.52
C SER A 384 25.80 -5.42 1.44
N GLU A 385 25.36 -4.49 0.59
CA GLU A 385 25.90 -3.13 0.51
C GLU A 385 25.81 -2.39 1.84
N ASP A 386 26.79 -1.51 2.08
CA ASP A 386 26.91 -0.73 3.32
C ASP A 386 25.82 0.35 3.43
N ASP A 387 25.47 0.93 2.29
CA ASP A 387 24.27 1.74 2.07
C ASP A 387 23.41 0.97 1.08
N LEU A 388 22.35 0.33 1.56
CA LEU A 388 21.48 -0.53 0.78
C LEU A 388 20.13 0.16 0.57
N LYS A 389 19.74 0.33 -0.69
CA LYS A 389 18.45 0.83 -1.10
C LYS A 389 17.57 -0.29 -1.65
N ILE A 390 16.33 -0.34 -1.18
CA ILE A 390 15.35 -1.30 -1.65
C ILE A 390 14.07 -0.53 -1.99
N ASP A 391 13.71 -0.51 -3.27
CA ASP A 391 12.42 0.00 -3.72
C ASP A 391 11.52 -1.20 -4.05
N GLY A 392 10.45 -1.39 -3.27
CA GLY A 392 9.51 -2.51 -3.44
C GLY A 392 8.74 -2.94 -2.21
N ALA A 393 7.61 -3.62 -2.48
CA ALA A 393 6.84 -4.33 -1.47
C ALA A 393 7.51 -5.67 -1.12
N LEU A 394 7.86 -5.86 0.15
CA LEU A 394 8.54 -7.04 0.67
C LEU A 394 7.56 -7.89 1.49
N VAL A 395 7.24 -9.10 1.01
CA VAL A 395 6.28 -10.00 1.68
C VAL A 395 6.95 -11.35 1.99
N ALA A 396 6.98 -11.71 3.27
CA ALA A 396 7.39 -13.02 3.77
C ALA A 396 6.18 -13.75 4.37
N ILE A 397 5.71 -14.81 3.71
CA ILE A 397 4.44 -15.48 4.05
C ILE A 397 4.52 -16.25 5.38
N ASN A 398 5.60 -17.02 5.59
CA ASN A 398 5.78 -17.88 6.77
C ASN A 398 6.96 -17.49 7.66
N GLY A 399 7.85 -16.61 7.18
CA GLY A 399 9.06 -16.22 7.88
C GLY A 399 9.18 -14.71 8.03
N ARG A 400 10.41 -14.21 8.02
CA ARG A 400 10.69 -12.80 8.30
C ARG A 400 11.19 -12.03 7.08
N VAL A 401 10.94 -10.72 7.10
CA VAL A 401 11.73 -9.74 6.35
C VAL A 401 12.81 -9.20 7.28
N GLY A 402 14.08 -9.44 6.99
CA GLY A 402 15.15 -8.97 7.86
C GLY A 402 16.55 -9.54 7.61
N ARG A 403 17.46 -9.17 8.50
CA ARG A 403 18.86 -9.58 8.52
C ARG A 403 19.10 -10.58 9.66
N TYR A 404 19.84 -11.64 9.40
CA TYR A 404 20.27 -12.55 10.46
C TYR A 404 21.26 -11.87 11.40
N TYR A 405 21.38 -12.40 12.62
CA TYR A 405 22.41 -11.97 13.56
C TYR A 405 23.78 -12.41 13.05
N TYR A 406 24.63 -11.42 12.80
CA TYR A 406 26.01 -11.63 12.42
C TYR A 406 26.89 -11.06 13.51
N ARG A 407 27.40 -11.94 14.35
CA ARG A 407 28.09 -11.58 15.60
C ARG A 407 29.30 -10.67 15.34
N LYS A 408 29.38 -9.54 16.07
CA LYS A 408 30.54 -8.63 16.07
C LYS A 408 31.81 -9.28 16.61
N PRO A 409 33.02 -8.80 16.28
CA PRO A 409 34.26 -9.27 16.90
C PRO A 409 34.19 -9.32 18.42
N GLY A 410 34.90 -10.26 19.03
CA GLY A 410 35.01 -10.33 20.48
C GLY A 410 35.66 -11.62 20.97
N GLY A 411 36.28 -11.56 22.15
CA GLY A 411 37.00 -12.69 22.73
C GLY A 411 38.15 -13.19 21.85
N GLY A 412 38.85 -12.28 21.16
CA GLY A 412 39.96 -12.60 20.26
C GLY A 412 39.56 -13.18 18.90
N SER A 413 38.26 -13.31 18.59
CA SER A 413 37.76 -13.78 17.29
C SER A 413 37.20 -12.64 16.45
N ASN A 414 37.53 -12.63 15.14
CA ASN A 414 36.99 -11.67 14.17
C ASN A 414 35.53 -11.95 13.80
N ARG A 415 34.99 -13.14 14.12
CA ARG A 415 33.59 -13.53 13.90
C ARG A 415 33.09 -13.14 12.51
N CYS A 416 31.97 -12.42 12.39
CA CYS A 416 31.41 -12.02 11.09
C CYS A 416 31.97 -10.70 10.53
N SER A 417 33.09 -10.19 11.06
CA SER A 417 33.77 -9.01 10.52
C SER A 417 34.26 -9.19 9.07
N PRO A 418 34.23 -8.12 8.24
CA PRO A 418 33.76 -6.76 8.53
C PRO A 418 32.24 -6.58 8.30
N TYR A 419 31.48 -7.66 8.14
CA TYR A 419 30.11 -7.61 7.63
C TYR A 419 29.00 -7.66 8.69
N HIS A 420 29.39 -7.66 9.97
CA HIS A 420 28.48 -7.61 11.10
C HIS A 420 27.78 -6.26 11.26
N VAL A 421 28.39 -5.18 10.77
CA VAL A 421 27.84 -3.81 10.76
C VAL A 421 27.66 -3.30 9.34
N ARG A 422 26.70 -2.39 9.19
CA ARG A 422 26.33 -1.69 7.96
C ARG A 422 25.87 -0.28 8.30
N SER A 423 26.13 0.67 7.42
CA SER A 423 25.76 2.07 7.64
C SER A 423 24.25 2.33 7.55
N ARG A 424 23.62 2.05 6.40
CA ARG A 424 22.23 2.45 6.16
C ARG A 424 21.45 1.46 5.29
N ILE A 425 20.20 1.21 5.66
CA ILE A 425 19.21 0.58 4.79
C ILE A 425 18.03 1.56 4.59
N SER A 426 17.69 1.82 3.34
CA SER A 426 16.55 2.64 2.95
C SER A 426 15.56 1.80 2.16
N LEU A 427 14.35 1.63 2.68
CA LEU A 427 13.25 0.95 2.02
C LEU A 427 12.23 1.99 1.55
N HIS A 428 11.91 2.01 0.26
CA HIS A 428 10.74 2.69 -0.28
C HIS A 428 9.72 1.64 -0.74
N GLY A 429 8.64 1.44 0.01
CA GLY A 429 7.68 0.38 -0.25
C GLY A 429 6.96 -0.09 1.01
N MET A 430 6.84 -1.39 1.20
CA MET A 430 6.19 -1.95 2.39
C MET A 430 6.87 -3.23 2.87
N ILE A 431 6.61 -3.60 4.12
CA ILE A 431 7.02 -4.87 4.73
C ILE A 431 5.79 -5.60 5.24
N ALA A 432 5.57 -6.84 4.80
CA ALA A 432 4.66 -7.80 5.42
C ALA A 432 5.45 -9.02 5.91
N THR A 433 5.33 -9.35 7.20
CA THR A 433 6.20 -10.35 7.84
C THR A 433 5.43 -11.22 8.84
N ARG A 434 5.68 -12.53 8.81
CA ARG A 434 5.05 -13.52 9.71
C ARG A 434 5.85 -13.78 10.98
N GLN A 435 7.13 -13.46 10.94
CA GLN A 435 8.06 -13.52 12.06
C GLN A 435 8.68 -12.15 12.31
N ARG A 436 9.33 -12.01 13.47
CA ARG A 436 9.93 -10.76 13.91
C ARG A 436 10.82 -10.16 12.82
N TYR A 437 10.43 -8.97 12.36
CA TYR A 437 11.22 -8.16 11.44
C TYR A 437 12.46 -7.62 12.15
N GLY A 438 13.53 -7.34 11.41
CA GLY A 438 14.64 -6.58 11.95
C GLY A 438 15.83 -6.53 11.02
N PHE A 439 16.42 -5.34 10.87
CA PHE A 439 17.67 -5.13 10.13
C PHE A 439 18.87 -4.88 11.05
N ALA A 440 18.63 -4.76 12.36
CA ALA A 440 19.63 -4.53 13.39
C ALA A 440 19.27 -5.28 14.69
N TYR A 441 20.28 -5.49 15.53
CA TYR A 441 20.18 -6.06 16.86
C TYR A 441 20.66 -5.04 17.89
N THR A 442 20.40 -5.31 19.17
CA THR A 442 20.68 -4.41 20.30
C THR A 442 22.16 -4.25 20.67
N ASP A 443 23.06 -4.94 19.98
CA ASP A 443 24.49 -4.96 20.25
C ASP A 443 25.32 -4.27 19.16
N ASP A 444 24.74 -3.28 18.48
CA ASP A 444 25.36 -2.54 17.37
C ASP A 444 25.73 -3.45 16.19
N THR A 445 24.92 -4.48 15.91
CA THR A 445 25.06 -5.30 14.71
C THR A 445 23.87 -5.14 13.78
N GLY A 446 24.13 -5.26 12.48
CA GLY A 446 23.17 -4.96 11.42
C GLY A 446 23.34 -3.55 10.87
N TYR A 447 22.24 -2.90 10.50
CA TYR A 447 22.26 -1.55 9.91
C TYR A 447 22.09 -0.46 10.97
N ASP A 448 22.98 0.52 11.00
CA ASP A 448 22.91 1.61 11.98
C ASP A 448 21.69 2.52 11.72
N ILE A 449 21.47 2.91 10.47
CA ILE A 449 20.32 3.72 10.05
C ILE A 449 19.33 2.87 9.25
N ARG A 450 18.04 2.96 9.59
CA ARG A 450 16.93 2.21 8.98
C ARG A 450 15.81 3.18 8.61
N ASN A 451 15.74 3.57 7.35
CA ASN A 451 14.68 4.43 6.85
C ASN A 451 13.64 3.58 6.12
N ILE A 452 12.40 3.61 6.59
CA ILE A 452 11.28 2.87 5.97
C ILE A 452 10.25 3.90 5.52
N THR A 453 10.19 4.15 4.22
CA THR A 453 9.25 5.08 3.61
C THR A 453 8.21 4.30 2.84
N TYR A 454 6.94 4.49 3.19
CA TYR A 454 5.83 3.91 2.47
C TYR A 454 5.70 4.49 1.06
N ASP A 455 5.58 3.61 0.06
CA ASP A 455 5.24 4.01 -1.30
C ASP A 455 3.73 4.10 -1.45
N THR A 456 3.22 5.33 -1.51
CA THR A 456 1.78 5.62 -1.65
C THR A 456 1.19 5.08 -2.94
N ASN A 457 2.01 4.86 -3.98
CA ASN A 457 1.54 4.32 -5.25
C ASN A 457 1.12 2.86 -5.12
N LEU A 458 1.58 2.13 -4.10
CA LEU A 458 1.17 0.74 -3.88
C LEU A 458 -0.31 0.61 -3.50
N LEU A 459 -0.92 1.66 -2.92
CA LEU A 459 -2.35 1.68 -2.63
C LEU A 459 -3.18 1.81 -3.91
N GLU A 460 -2.79 2.71 -4.81
CA GLU A 460 -3.55 3.01 -6.03
C GLU A 460 -3.21 2.07 -7.19
N ASN A 461 -2.02 1.49 -7.20
CA ASN A 461 -1.49 0.71 -8.32
C ASN A 461 -0.73 -0.52 -7.81
N PRO A 462 -1.32 -1.40 -6.98
CA PRO A 462 -0.61 -2.51 -6.36
C PRO A 462 0.11 -3.39 -7.41
N PRO A 463 1.27 -3.99 -7.06
CA PRO A 463 2.03 -4.86 -7.95
C PRO A 463 1.14 -5.95 -8.61
N PRO A 464 1.47 -6.44 -9.81
CA PRO A 464 0.66 -7.45 -10.49
C PRO A 464 0.41 -8.70 -9.63
N SER A 465 -0.84 -9.10 -9.42
CA SER A 465 -1.22 -10.25 -8.58
C SER A 465 -0.79 -10.12 -7.11
N PHE A 466 -0.76 -8.90 -6.57
CA PHE A 466 -0.39 -8.68 -5.16
C PHE A 466 -1.46 -9.24 -4.19
N PRO A 467 -1.07 -9.85 -3.06
CA PRO A 467 -2.01 -10.43 -2.09
C PRO A 467 -3.01 -9.41 -1.52
N LEU A 468 -4.27 -9.82 -1.38
CA LEU A 468 -5.38 -8.99 -0.92
C LEU A 468 -5.67 -9.24 0.57
N VAL A 469 -6.18 -8.23 1.28
CA VAL A 469 -6.50 -8.30 2.73
C VAL A 469 -8.01 -8.45 2.96
N ALA A 470 -8.82 -8.09 1.96
CA ALA A 470 -10.27 -8.23 1.97
C ALA A 470 -10.76 -8.79 0.63
N GLY A 471 -12.04 -9.16 0.56
CA GLY A 471 -12.68 -9.62 -0.69
C GLY A 471 -13.55 -8.56 -1.39
N ASN A 472 -13.70 -7.37 -0.80
CA ASN A 472 -14.63 -6.35 -1.28
C ASN A 472 -13.87 -5.12 -1.79
N TYR A 473 -14.47 -4.42 -2.76
CA TYR A 473 -13.99 -3.14 -3.25
C TYR A 473 -14.19 -2.03 -2.20
N GLU A 474 -13.12 -1.29 -1.91
CA GLU A 474 -13.16 -0.06 -1.12
C GLU A 474 -12.81 1.16 -2.00
N MET A 475 -13.33 2.31 -1.60
CA MET A 475 -13.04 3.58 -2.27
C MET A 475 -11.63 4.04 -1.92
N ILE A 476 -10.76 4.19 -2.92
CA ILE A 476 -9.37 4.63 -2.76
C ILE A 476 -9.28 6.14 -2.87
N SER A 477 -9.96 6.73 -3.85
CA SER A 477 -10.03 8.18 -4.02
C SER A 477 -11.36 8.61 -4.61
N TRP A 478 -11.76 9.84 -4.28
CA TRP A 478 -13.00 10.46 -4.72
C TRP A 478 -12.71 11.88 -5.18
N LYS A 479 -13.23 12.26 -6.35
CA LYS A 479 -13.17 13.64 -6.83
C LYS A 479 -14.40 14.02 -7.64
N GLU A 480 -14.87 15.24 -7.43
CA GLU A 480 -15.79 15.92 -8.33
C GLU A 480 -14.99 16.51 -9.50
N VAL A 481 -15.30 16.09 -10.73
CA VAL A 481 -14.62 16.54 -11.95
C VAL A 481 -15.31 17.75 -12.56
N LYS A 482 -16.63 17.88 -12.36
CA LYS A 482 -17.47 18.95 -12.93
C LYS A 482 -18.71 19.20 -12.09
#